data_AF-A0A3N3DUX7-F1
#
_entry.id   AF-A0A3N3DUX7-F1
#
_cell.length_a   1.000
_cell.length_b   1.000
_cell.length_c   1.000
_cell.angle_alpha   90.00
_cell.angle_beta   90.00
_cell.angle_gamma   90.00
#
_symmetry.space_group_name_H-M   'P 1'
#
loop_
_entity.id
_entity.type
_entity.pdbx_description
1 polymer ?
#
loop_
_entity_poly.entity_id
_entity_poly.type
_entity_poly.pdbx_seq_one_letter_code
_entity_poly.pdbx_strand_id
1 'polypeptide(L)'
;MLATYGAQSLAHAARGRPSNHRYNDRYRAEVLRIVREQYSDFSPSFALEKLSEYHNLIVSKETLRQWMIADGLWTPYSRRKTRIYQPRYRRDCLGELIQIDGSHHDWFDKLSDKYWQLVFIVAATISYVVKP
;
A
#
# COMPACT_ATOMS: atom_id res chain seq x y z
N MET A 1 22.36 -23.89 -50.78
CA MET A 1 22.96 -23.06 -49.71
C MET A 1 21.95 -22.03 -49.20
N LEU A 2 20.82 -22.46 -48.61
CA LEU A 2 19.77 -21.55 -48.11
C LEU A 2 19.14 -22.14 -46.83
N ALA A 3 19.89 -22.15 -45.73
CA ALA A 3 19.37 -22.58 -44.43
C ALA A 3 20.23 -22.07 -43.26
N THR A 4 20.48 -20.76 -43.15
CA THR A 4 21.38 -20.23 -42.08
C THR A 4 20.80 -19.16 -41.18
N TYR A 5 19.56 -18.71 -41.35
CA TYR A 5 18.97 -17.71 -40.44
C TYR A 5 17.52 -18.04 -40.12
N GLY A 6 17.30 -18.87 -39.10
CA GLY A 6 15.99 -19.14 -38.50
C GLY A 6 15.46 -17.97 -37.67
N ALA A 7 14.57 -18.27 -36.71
CA ALA A 7 13.76 -17.35 -35.88
C ALA A 7 14.48 -16.14 -35.20
N GLN A 8 15.80 -16.06 -35.28
CA GLN A 8 16.60 -14.90 -34.87
C GLN A 8 16.39 -13.65 -35.75
N SER A 9 15.84 -13.78 -36.97
CA SER A 9 15.50 -12.64 -37.83
C SER A 9 14.22 -11.88 -37.43
N LEU A 10 13.37 -12.47 -36.58
CA LEU A 10 12.19 -11.81 -35.99
C LEU A 10 12.52 -10.95 -34.77
N ALA A 11 13.80 -10.86 -34.41
CA ALA A 11 14.28 -10.00 -33.36
C ALA A 11 14.35 -8.55 -33.82
N HIS A 12 13.53 -7.68 -33.24
CA HIS A 12 13.62 -6.24 -33.49
C HIS A 12 15.06 -5.75 -33.21
N ALA A 13 15.72 -5.15 -34.21
CA ALA A 13 17.13 -4.73 -34.15
C ALA A 13 17.43 -3.65 -33.09
N ALA A 14 16.40 -3.15 -32.41
CA ALA A 14 16.50 -2.21 -31.29
C ALA A 14 16.60 -2.91 -29.92
N ARG A 15 16.50 -4.25 -29.86
CA ARG A 15 16.67 -4.99 -28.60
C ARG A 15 18.08 -4.78 -28.04
N GLY A 16 18.15 -4.15 -26.87
CA GLY A 16 19.40 -3.85 -26.17
C GLY A 16 19.94 -2.43 -26.36
N ARG A 17 19.35 -1.62 -27.25
CA ARG A 17 19.72 -0.21 -27.36
C ARG A 17 18.94 0.64 -26.36
N PRO A 18 19.61 1.47 -25.53
CA PRO A 18 18.91 2.42 -24.68
C PRO A 18 18.12 3.43 -25.55
N SER A 19 16.92 3.79 -25.11
CA SER A 19 16.06 4.75 -25.83
C SER A 19 16.76 6.10 -26.00
N ASN A 20 16.71 6.67 -27.21
CA ASN A 20 17.22 8.01 -27.50
C ASN A 20 16.53 9.13 -26.69
N HIS A 21 15.37 8.86 -26.09
CA HIS A 21 14.63 9.81 -25.24
C HIS A 21 14.90 9.62 -23.74
N ARG A 22 15.94 8.85 -23.36
CA ARG A 22 16.32 8.76 -21.94
C ARG A 22 16.83 10.10 -21.44
N TYR A 23 16.43 10.46 -20.23
CA TYR A 23 17.13 11.48 -19.47
C TYR A 23 18.62 11.15 -19.41
N ASN A 24 19.45 12.18 -19.51
CA ASN A 24 20.89 12.05 -19.36
C ASN A 24 21.19 11.38 -18.00
N ASP A 25 22.08 10.38 -17.97
CA ASP A 25 22.44 9.68 -16.75
C ASP A 25 22.99 10.62 -15.67
N ARG A 26 23.66 11.72 -16.08
CA ARG A 26 24.08 12.77 -15.15
C ARG A 26 22.91 13.47 -14.46
N TYR A 27 21.83 13.74 -15.22
CA TYR A 27 20.62 14.36 -14.67
C TYR A 27 19.92 13.41 -13.69
N ARG A 28 19.82 12.13 -14.04
CA ARG A 28 19.28 11.10 -13.14
C ARG A 28 20.09 11.01 -11.84
N ALA A 29 21.42 11.01 -11.93
CA ALA A 29 22.30 10.94 -10.77
C ALA A 29 22.15 12.18 -9.85
N GLU A 30 22.05 13.38 -10.44
CA GLU A 30 21.83 14.63 -9.69
C GLU A 30 20.52 14.57 -8.89
N VAL A 31 19.42 14.18 -9.54
CA VAL A 31 18.10 14.06 -8.90
C VAL A 31 18.14 13.04 -7.77
N LEU A 32 18.70 11.85 -8.00
CA LEU A 32 18.77 10.80 -6.98
C LEU A 32 19.67 11.17 -5.82
N ARG A 33 20.76 11.92 -6.05
CA ARG A 33 21.62 12.44 -4.99
C ARG A 33 20.83 13.37 -4.06
N ILE A 34 20.12 14.36 -4.61
CA ILE A 34 19.31 15.29 -3.82
C ILE A 34 18.23 14.56 -3.03
N VAL A 35 17.53 13.61 -3.66
CA VAL A 35 16.49 12.81 -2.98
C VAL A 35 17.10 12.00 -1.84
N ARG A 36 18.25 11.37 -2.04
CA ARG A 36 18.92 10.58 -0.99
C ARG A 36 19.42 11.46 0.16
N GLU A 37 19.95 12.64 -0.12
CA GLU A 37 20.55 13.53 0.89
C GLU A 37 19.50 14.34 1.68
N GLN A 38 18.42 14.77 1.03
CA GLN A 38 17.47 15.73 1.61
C GLN A 38 16.07 15.17 1.82
N TYR A 39 15.69 14.10 1.12
CA TYR A 39 14.30 13.61 1.05
C TYR A 39 14.20 12.07 1.12
N SER A 40 15.09 11.42 1.88
CA SER A 40 15.18 9.94 1.95
C SER A 40 13.86 9.28 2.35
N ASP A 41 13.08 9.94 3.20
CA ASP A 41 11.87 9.38 3.79
C ASP A 41 10.60 9.79 3.03
N PHE A 42 10.75 10.53 1.93
CA PHE A 42 9.63 11.14 1.23
C PHE A 42 9.07 10.18 0.19
N SER A 43 7.74 10.17 0.07
CA SER A 43 7.09 9.47 -1.04
C SER A 43 7.49 10.10 -2.38
N PRO A 44 7.49 9.35 -3.51
CA PRO A 44 7.82 9.89 -4.82
C PRO A 44 6.97 11.10 -5.25
N SER A 45 5.74 11.21 -4.74
CA SER A 45 4.90 12.39 -5.01
C SER A 45 5.42 13.62 -4.28
N PHE A 46 5.73 13.46 -2.99
CA PHE A 46 6.17 14.56 -2.14
C PHE A 46 7.61 14.99 -2.45
N ALA A 47 8.48 14.04 -2.77
CA ALA A 47 9.82 14.32 -3.27
C ALA A 47 9.76 15.14 -4.58
N LEU A 48 8.83 14.83 -5.48
CA LEU A 48 8.66 15.61 -6.72
C LEU A 48 8.27 17.06 -6.45
N GLU A 49 7.33 17.29 -5.53
CA GLU A 49 6.92 18.65 -5.14
C GLU A 49 8.12 19.45 -4.65
N LYS A 50 8.94 18.87 -3.78
CA LYS A 50 10.13 19.55 -3.25
C LYS A 50 11.24 19.75 -4.27
N LEU A 51 11.44 18.80 -5.17
CA LEU A 51 12.36 18.94 -6.30
C LEU A 51 11.93 20.09 -7.24
N SER A 52 10.62 20.26 -7.45
CA SER A 52 10.10 21.37 -8.25
C SER A 52 10.20 22.71 -7.53
N GLU A 53 9.89 22.77 -6.23
CA GLU A 53 9.86 24.01 -5.45
C GLU A 53 11.26 24.58 -5.17
N TYR A 54 12.21 23.72 -4.76
CA TYR A 54 13.51 24.19 -4.26
C TYR A 54 14.66 24.02 -5.26
N HIS A 55 14.52 23.07 -6.20
CA HIS A 55 15.61 22.70 -7.10
C HIS A 55 15.29 22.98 -8.58
N ASN A 56 14.06 23.42 -8.90
CA ASN A 56 13.57 23.65 -10.27
C ASN A 56 13.79 22.46 -11.21
N LEU A 57 13.80 21.24 -10.68
CA LEU A 57 14.04 20.01 -11.44
C LEU A 57 12.70 19.45 -11.96
N ILE A 58 12.51 19.51 -13.28
CA ILE A 58 11.30 19.04 -13.94
C ILE A 58 11.47 17.57 -14.37
N VAL A 59 10.89 16.66 -13.59
CA VAL A 59 10.82 15.23 -13.90
C VAL A 59 9.38 14.74 -13.78
N SER A 60 8.97 13.77 -14.61
CA SER A 60 7.63 13.19 -14.43
C SER A 60 7.58 12.32 -13.18
N LYS A 61 6.45 12.34 -12.48
CA LYS A 61 6.22 11.55 -11.26
C LYS A 61 6.54 10.07 -11.44
N GLU A 62 6.11 9.48 -12.56
CA GLU A 62 6.35 8.06 -12.82
C GLU A 62 7.84 7.78 -13.06
N THR A 63 8.58 8.68 -13.73
CA THR A 63 10.02 8.52 -13.91
C THR A 63 10.76 8.56 -12.58
N LEU A 64 10.44 9.54 -11.73
CA LEU A 64 11.06 9.65 -10.40
C LEU A 64 10.77 8.41 -9.55
N ARG A 65 9.52 7.92 -9.57
CA ARG A 65 9.13 6.70 -8.87
C ARG A 65 9.97 5.49 -9.34
N GLN A 66 10.13 5.31 -10.65
CA GLN A 66 10.92 4.20 -11.21
C GLN A 66 12.40 4.30 -10.80
N TRP A 67 12.97 5.51 -10.80
CA TRP A 67 14.34 5.72 -10.36
C TRP A 67 14.53 5.44 -8.88
N MET A 68 13.63 5.92 -8.02
CA MET A 68 13.68 5.67 -6.57
C MET A 68 13.53 4.17 -6.25
N ILE A 69 12.69 3.43 -7.01
CA ILE A 69 12.58 1.97 -6.86
C ILE A 69 13.86 1.27 -7.31
N ALA A 70 14.41 1.66 -8.46
CA ALA A 70 15.63 1.07 -8.99
C ALA A 70 16.85 1.33 -8.10
N ASP A 71 16.88 2.46 -7.39
CA ASP A 71 17.96 2.84 -6.47
C ASP A 71 17.72 2.37 -5.01
N GLY A 72 16.61 1.68 -4.75
CA GLY A 72 16.26 1.18 -3.42
C GLY A 72 15.79 2.25 -2.43
N LEU A 73 15.62 3.50 -2.86
CA LEU A 73 15.11 4.61 -2.05
C LEU A 73 13.60 4.50 -1.76
N TRP A 74 12.86 3.74 -2.58
CA TRP A 74 11.43 3.56 -2.38
C TRP A 74 11.01 2.12 -2.64
N THR A 75 10.35 1.52 -1.65
CA THR A 75 9.72 0.21 -1.84
C THR A 75 8.27 0.42 -2.25
N PRO A 76 7.82 -0.10 -3.41
CA PRO A 76 6.44 0.03 -3.82
C PRO A 76 5.53 -0.68 -2.81
N TYR A 77 4.53 0.04 -2.30
CA TYR A 77 3.57 -0.53 -1.38
C TYR A 77 2.78 -1.65 -2.06
N SER A 78 3.00 -2.89 -1.64
CA SER A 78 2.14 -4.01 -2.02
C SER A 78 0.90 -3.99 -1.13
N ARG A 79 -0.26 -3.74 -1.72
CA ARG A 79 -1.53 -3.88 -0.99
C ARG A 79 -1.66 -5.34 -0.52
N ARG A 80 -1.95 -5.52 0.77
CA ARG A 80 -2.35 -6.86 1.27
C ARG A 80 -3.57 -7.30 0.48
N LYS A 81 -3.58 -8.58 0.06
CA LYS A 81 -4.76 -9.17 -0.59
C LYS A 81 -5.98 -8.97 0.32
N THR A 82 -7.10 -8.55 -0.25
CA THR A 82 -8.35 -8.38 0.48
C THR A 82 -8.68 -9.69 1.18
N ARG A 83 -8.89 -9.64 2.50
CA ARG A 83 -9.35 -10.80 3.25
C ARG A 83 -10.79 -11.09 2.82
N ILE A 84 -11.00 -12.26 2.24
CA ILE A 84 -12.35 -12.75 1.91
C ILE A 84 -12.97 -13.24 3.22
N TYR A 85 -14.02 -12.56 3.69
CA TYR A 85 -14.79 -13.00 4.85
C TYR A 85 -15.81 -14.04 4.41
N GLN A 86 -15.78 -15.22 5.03
CA GLN A 86 -16.80 -16.24 4.79
C GLN A 86 -18.07 -15.88 5.59
N PRO A 87 -19.26 -15.83 4.95
CA PRO A 87 -20.51 -15.72 5.67
C PRO A 87 -20.67 -16.86 6.67
N ARG A 88 -21.10 -16.56 7.90
CA ARG A 88 -21.55 -17.59 8.85
C ARG A 88 -23.03 -17.86 8.62
N TYR A 89 -23.40 -19.14 8.55
CA TYR A 89 -24.80 -19.56 8.55
C TYR A 89 -25.43 -19.31 9.92
N ARG A 90 -26.74 -19.00 9.94
CA ARG A 90 -27.53 -18.99 11.17
C ARG A 90 -27.62 -20.41 11.73
N ARG A 91 -27.68 -20.53 13.05
CA ARG A 91 -27.98 -21.79 13.74
C ARG A 91 -29.49 -22.05 13.71
N ASP A 92 -29.87 -23.31 13.83
CA ASP A 92 -31.26 -23.75 13.61
C ASP A 92 -32.13 -23.49 14.84
N CYS A 93 -31.55 -23.49 16.05
CA CYS A 93 -32.27 -23.25 17.30
C CYS A 93 -31.75 -22.03 18.08
N LEU A 94 -32.65 -21.42 18.87
CA LEU A 94 -32.34 -20.32 19.79
C LEU A 94 -31.34 -20.79 20.86
N GLY A 95 -30.27 -20.03 21.07
CA GLY A 95 -29.27 -20.32 22.10
C GLY A 95 -28.10 -21.22 21.65
N GLU A 96 -28.17 -21.81 20.45
CA GLU A 96 -27.06 -22.60 19.89
C GLU A 96 -25.82 -21.76 19.53
N LEU A 97 -26.00 -20.45 19.41
CA LEU A 97 -24.91 -19.50 19.26
C LEU A 97 -25.16 -18.28 20.14
N ILE A 98 -24.27 -18.08 21.10
CA ILE A 98 -24.18 -16.87 21.92
C ILE A 98 -22.86 -16.21 21.53
N GLN A 99 -22.92 -15.05 20.89
CA GLN A 99 -21.75 -14.22 20.68
C GLN A 99 -21.64 -13.26 21.87
N ILE A 100 -20.58 -13.43 22.65
CA ILE A 100 -20.23 -12.53 23.74
C ILE A 100 -19.14 -11.61 23.23
N ASP A 101 -19.38 -10.31 23.25
CA ASP A 101 -18.38 -9.30 22.94
C ASP A 101 -18.20 -8.37 24.13
N GLY A 102 -16.97 -7.89 24.33
CA GLY A 102 -16.61 -7.01 25.44
C GLY A 102 -15.93 -5.76 24.92
N SER A 103 -16.48 -4.60 25.24
CA SER A 103 -15.87 -3.31 24.88
C SER A 103 -15.52 -2.51 26.12
N HIS A 104 -14.33 -1.91 26.08
CA HIS A 104 -13.90 -0.95 27.09
C HIS A 104 -14.47 0.42 26.73
N HIS A 105 -15.11 1.08 27.70
CA HIS A 105 -15.68 2.42 27.50
C HIS A 105 -15.25 3.34 28.65
N ASP A 106 -14.63 4.46 28.28
CA ASP A 106 -14.25 5.56 29.19
C ASP A 106 -15.35 6.62 29.32
N TRP A 107 -16.62 6.25 29.05
CA TRP A 107 -17.73 7.23 28.95
C TRP A 107 -18.11 7.86 30.30
N PHE A 108 -18.02 7.09 31.39
CA PHE A 108 -18.20 7.65 32.73
C PHE A 108 -16.89 8.30 33.17
N ASP A 109 -17.00 9.51 33.73
CA ASP A 109 -15.90 10.41 34.08
C ASP A 109 -14.65 9.68 34.63
N LYS A 110 -13.47 10.24 34.32
CA LYS A 110 -12.11 9.75 34.64
C LYS A 110 -11.82 9.51 36.14
N LEU A 111 -12.83 9.67 36.99
CA LEU A 111 -12.81 9.49 38.44
C LEU A 111 -13.34 8.12 38.89
N SER A 112 -13.85 7.30 37.95
CA SER A 112 -14.39 5.97 38.26
C SER A 112 -13.49 4.85 37.73
N ASP A 113 -13.49 3.70 38.43
CA ASP A 113 -12.72 2.52 38.03
C ASP A 113 -13.14 2.01 36.63
N LYS A 114 -12.20 1.41 35.90
CA LYS A 114 -12.42 0.94 34.51
C LYS A 114 -13.58 -0.04 34.42
N TYR A 115 -14.65 0.36 33.74
CA TYR A 115 -15.79 -0.52 33.46
C TYR A 115 -15.63 -1.29 32.14
N TRP A 116 -16.27 -2.46 32.10
CA TRP A 116 -16.34 -3.33 30.94
C TRP A 116 -17.81 -3.52 30.59
N GLN A 117 -18.20 -3.19 29.36
CA GLN A 117 -19.52 -3.56 28.86
C GLN A 117 -19.43 -4.94 28.22
N LEU A 118 -20.25 -5.89 28.68
CA LEU A 118 -20.43 -7.19 28.06
C LEU A 118 -21.74 -7.19 27.27
N VAL A 119 -21.66 -7.48 25.97
CA VAL A 119 -22.80 -7.59 25.07
C VAL A 119 -22.97 -9.05 24.68
N PHE A 120 -24.18 -9.58 24.88
CA PHE A 120 -24.57 -10.92 24.48
C PHE A 120 -25.52 -10.82 23.29
N ILE A 121 -25.16 -11.43 22.16
CA ILE A 121 -26.00 -11.54 20.97
C ILE A 121 -26.32 -13.02 20.78
N VAL A 122 -27.57 -13.40 21.01
CA VAL A 122 -28.04 -14.76 20.78
C VAL A 122 -28.55 -14.88 19.34
N ALA A 123 -28.04 -15.85 18.59
CA ALA A 123 -28.59 -16.13 17.27
C ALA A 123 -30.01 -16.70 17.40
N ALA A 124 -30.90 -16.22 16.53
CA ALA A 124 -32.34 -16.43 16.41
C ALA A 124 -33.25 -15.28 16.89
N THR A 125 -32.79 -14.36 17.76
CA THR A 125 -33.52 -13.10 18.05
C THR A 125 -32.59 -12.07 18.70
N ILE A 126 -32.59 -10.82 18.23
CA ILE A 126 -31.81 -9.74 18.89
C ILE A 126 -32.54 -9.39 20.18
N SER A 127 -31.87 -9.55 21.33
CA SER A 127 -32.35 -9.08 22.63
C SER A 127 -31.17 -8.45 23.37
N TYR A 128 -31.27 -7.17 23.71
CA TYR A 128 -30.27 -6.46 24.51
C TYR A 128 -30.68 -6.53 25.98
N VAL A 129 -29.79 -7.04 26.85
CA VAL A 129 -29.93 -6.91 28.30
C VAL A 129 -28.79 -6.04 28.78
N VAL A 130 -29.13 -4.83 29.23
CA VAL A 130 -28.21 -3.94 29.95
C VAL A 130 -28.33 -4.29 31.42
N LYS A 131 -27.23 -4.69 32.05
CA LYS A 131 -27.14 -4.78 33.52
C LYS A 131 -26.38 -3.55 34.05
N PRO A 132 -26.80 -2.99 35.20
CA PRO A 132 -26.08 -1.92 35.88
C PRO A 132 -24.70 -2.40 36.35
#